data_AF-A0A8T0D595-F1
#
_entry.id   AF-A0A8T0D595-F1
#
_cell.length_a   1.000
_cell.length_b   1.000
_cell.length_c   1.000
_cell.angle_alpha   90.00
_cell.angle_beta   90.00
_cell.angle_gamma   90.00
#
_symmetry.space_group_name_H-M   'P 1'
#
loop_
_entity.id
_entity.type
_entity.pdbx_description
1 polymer ?
#
loop_
_entity_poly.entity_id
_entity_poly.type
_entity_poly.pdbx_seq_one_letter_code
_entity_poly.pdbx_strand_id
1 'polypeptide(L)'
;MVTCAKNVCTSQSTQSCEIFSLFEEGFFLLRHALSEDVLRHLWLTALTDWPSITSKCSNVNAAADCLLTHDSSEFVWDQTLMEKLRWITFGYHYQWDDRCYRESKRGVFPALLAHISTQIAKLLSEELTRGSLAKLDLAMEYAEACDSFVPEASIVNYYRGKTTMGFHTDEVEFDKKAPLVAIR
;
A
#
# COMPACT_ATOMS: atom_id res chain seq x y z
N MET A 1 -9.03 -23.14 9.05
CA MET A 1 -10.12 -22.53 8.27
C MET A 1 -10.03 -21.03 8.44
N VAL A 2 -9.53 -20.32 7.42
CA VAL A 2 -9.35 -18.87 7.47
C VAL A 2 -10.67 -18.24 7.06
N THR A 3 -11.40 -17.69 8.03
CA THR A 3 -12.60 -16.90 7.80
C THR A 3 -12.21 -15.55 7.22
N CYS A 4 -12.35 -15.41 5.91
CA CYS A 4 -12.38 -14.15 5.19
C CYS A 4 -13.73 -13.47 5.47
N ALA A 5 -13.78 -12.41 6.28
CA ALA A 5 -15.00 -11.64 6.46
C ALA A 5 -14.72 -10.20 6.91
N LYS A 6 -15.05 -9.25 5.99
CA LYS A 6 -15.28 -7.81 6.18
C LYS A 6 -14.04 -6.91 6.33
N ASN A 7 -13.32 -6.70 5.22
CA ASN A 7 -12.01 -6.02 5.21
C ASN A 7 -11.97 -4.59 4.62
N VAL A 8 -13.11 -3.92 4.53
CA VAL A 8 -13.25 -2.46 4.33
C VAL A 8 -14.51 -2.07 5.09
N CYS A 9 -14.63 -0.82 5.56
CA CYS A 9 -15.78 -0.34 6.35
C CYS A 9 -17.14 -0.76 5.76
N THR A 10 -17.64 -1.94 6.16
CA THR A 10 -19.00 -2.41 5.89
C THR A 10 -19.79 -2.18 7.17
N SER A 11 -20.59 -1.11 7.18
CA SER A 11 -21.72 -0.80 8.06
C SER A 11 -21.58 -1.01 9.59
N GLN A 12 -20.39 -1.28 10.13
CA GLN A 12 -20.15 -1.53 11.56
C GLN A 12 -19.05 -0.65 12.17
N SER A 13 -18.46 0.26 11.38
CA SER A 13 -17.62 1.36 11.89
C SER A 13 -18.50 2.57 12.20
N THR A 14 -18.27 3.23 13.34
CA THR A 14 -18.97 4.46 13.74
C THR A 14 -18.56 5.69 12.92
N GLN A 15 -17.51 5.60 12.10
CA GLN A 15 -17.09 6.65 11.17
C GLN A 15 -17.29 6.20 9.72
N SER A 16 -18.02 7.02 8.95
CA SER A 16 -18.19 6.84 7.52
C SER A 16 -16.92 7.24 6.77
N CYS A 17 -16.54 6.46 5.75
CA CYS A 17 -15.49 6.84 4.81
C CYS A 17 -15.89 8.15 4.11
N GLU A 18 -14.94 9.07 3.99
CA GLU A 18 -15.13 10.34 3.26
C GLU A 18 -14.10 10.42 2.13
N ILE A 19 -14.54 10.82 0.94
CA ILE A 19 -13.68 10.86 -0.25
C ILE A 19 -13.68 12.29 -0.80
N PHE A 20 -12.48 12.83 -1.00
CA PHE A 20 -12.26 14.19 -1.47
C PHE A 20 -11.41 14.17 -2.73
N SER A 21 -11.74 15.02 -3.71
CA SER A 21 -10.77 15.45 -4.72
C SER A 21 -9.97 16.60 -4.14
N LEU A 22 -8.65 16.47 -4.09
CA LEU A 22 -7.76 17.60 -3.80
C LEU A 22 -7.15 18.02 -5.13
N PHE A 23 -7.09 19.33 -5.39
CA PHE A 23 -6.72 19.88 -6.69
C PHE A 23 -7.75 19.60 -7.80
N GLU A 24 -7.55 20.25 -8.95
CA GLU A 24 -8.50 20.22 -10.07
C GLU A 24 -8.58 18.83 -10.72
N GLU A 25 -7.53 18.02 -10.66
CA GLU A 25 -7.49 16.73 -11.38
C GLU A 25 -6.65 15.65 -10.67
N GLY A 26 -7.17 14.41 -10.64
CA GLY A 26 -6.39 13.18 -10.48
C GLY A 26 -5.85 12.85 -9.08
N PHE A 27 -6.07 13.69 -8.06
CA PHE A 27 -5.63 13.41 -6.69
C PHE A 27 -6.82 13.28 -5.74
N PHE A 28 -6.90 12.13 -5.06
CA PHE A 28 -8.01 11.83 -4.16
C PHE A 28 -7.52 11.49 -2.76
N LEU A 29 -8.22 12.01 -1.75
CA LEU A 29 -8.00 11.69 -0.34
C LEU A 29 -9.21 10.92 0.20
N LEU A 30 -8.97 9.70 0.68
CA LEU A 30 -9.98 8.87 1.31
C LEU A 30 -9.72 8.80 2.81
N ARG A 31 -10.53 9.50 3.62
CA ARG A 31 -10.45 9.46 5.09
C ARG A 31 -11.28 8.32 5.63
N HIS A 32 -10.76 7.62 6.64
CA HIS A 32 -11.44 6.52 7.32
C HIS A 32 -11.90 5.37 6.38
N ALA A 33 -11.20 5.19 5.25
CA ALA A 33 -11.48 4.12 4.30
C ALA A 33 -11.14 2.73 4.85
N LEU A 34 -10.15 2.65 5.74
CA LEU A 34 -9.73 1.43 6.41
C LEU A 34 -10.14 1.51 7.88
N SER A 35 -10.62 0.39 8.42
CA SER A 35 -10.89 0.28 9.86
C SER A 35 -9.60 0.19 10.65
N GLU A 36 -9.66 0.55 11.94
CA GLU A 36 -8.53 0.42 12.87
C GLU A 36 -7.99 -1.02 12.94
N ASP A 37 -8.85 -2.04 12.84
CA ASP A 37 -8.41 -3.44 12.81
C ASP A 37 -7.61 -3.78 11.55
N VAL A 38 -8.02 -3.25 10.40
CA VAL A 38 -7.29 -3.44 9.13
C VAL A 38 -5.95 -2.71 9.17
N LEU A 39 -5.92 -1.46 9.65
CA LEU A 39 -4.68 -0.70 9.83
C LEU A 39 -3.73 -1.40 10.79
N ARG A 40 -4.23 -1.85 11.95
CA ARG A 40 -3.46 -2.61 12.93
C ARG A 40 -2.90 -3.90 12.33
N HIS A 41 -3.71 -4.65 11.57
CA HIS A 41 -3.23 -5.86 10.92
C HIS A 41 -2.16 -5.55 9.86
N LEU A 42 -2.37 -4.51 9.05
CA LEU A 42 -1.42 -4.08 8.03
C LEU A 42 -0.09 -3.67 8.66
N TRP A 43 -0.11 -2.86 9.72
CA TRP A 43 1.10 -2.42 10.42
C TRP A 43 1.82 -3.60 11.09
N LEU A 44 1.10 -4.50 11.74
CA LEU A 44 1.69 -5.69 12.35
C LEU A 44 2.37 -6.54 11.29
N THR A 45 1.68 -6.90 10.21
CA THR A 45 2.24 -7.68 9.10
C THR A 45 3.40 -6.97 8.41
N ALA A 46 3.37 -5.64 8.30
CA ALA A 46 4.47 -4.84 7.75
C ALA A 46 5.74 -4.88 8.61
N LEU A 47 5.59 -5.13 9.92
CA LEU A 47 6.69 -5.22 10.86
C LEU A 47 7.10 -6.68 11.12
N THR A 48 6.18 -7.63 11.13
CA THR A 48 6.48 -9.05 11.39
C THR A 48 6.85 -9.78 10.11
N ASP A 49 5.88 -9.94 9.21
CA ASP A 49 5.91 -10.96 8.15
C ASP A 49 6.63 -10.47 6.90
N TRP A 50 6.42 -9.21 6.54
CA TRP A 50 6.97 -8.60 5.33
C TRP A 50 8.50 -8.58 5.28
N PRO A 51 9.23 -8.27 6.37
CA PRO A 51 10.68 -8.44 6.43
C PRO A 51 11.15 -9.88 6.22
N SER A 52 10.30 -10.88 6.43
CA SER A 52 10.66 -12.30 6.31
C SER A 52 10.43 -12.86 4.90
N ILE A 53 9.68 -12.16 4.05
CA ILE A 53 9.37 -12.62 2.70
C ILE A 53 10.68 -12.79 1.91
N THR A 54 10.90 -13.98 1.37
CA THR A 54 12.16 -14.36 0.70
C THR A 54 12.34 -13.69 -0.66
N SER A 55 11.23 -13.45 -1.37
CA SER A 55 11.24 -12.82 -2.70
C SER A 55 11.14 -11.29 -2.67
N LYS A 56 11.19 -10.67 -1.49
CA LYS A 56 11.22 -9.21 -1.37
C LYS A 56 12.61 -8.68 -1.74
N CYS A 57 12.71 -7.39 -2.07
CA CYS A 57 13.98 -6.66 -1.99
C CYS A 57 13.89 -5.59 -0.89
N SER A 58 14.99 -5.30 -0.19
CA SER A 58 15.01 -4.27 0.86
C SER A 58 16.37 -3.57 0.92
N ASN A 59 16.47 -2.45 1.64
CA ASN A 59 17.74 -1.75 1.84
C ASN A 59 18.72 -2.47 2.78
N VAL A 60 18.30 -3.57 3.39
CA VAL A 60 19.13 -4.38 4.29
C VAL A 60 19.40 -5.73 3.62
N ASN A 61 20.69 -6.08 3.49
CA ASN A 61 21.15 -7.27 2.76
C ASN A 61 21.10 -8.58 3.56
N ALA A 62 20.48 -8.59 4.75
CA ALA A 62 20.37 -9.80 5.54
C ALA A 62 19.06 -10.53 5.19
N ALA A 63 19.11 -11.86 5.16
CA ALA A 63 17.97 -12.72 5.40
C ALA A 63 17.45 -12.41 6.81
N ALA A 64 16.79 -11.27 6.96
CA ALA A 64 16.28 -10.80 8.22
C ALA A 64 15.00 -11.58 8.50
N ASP A 65 15.02 -12.42 9.53
CA ASP A 65 13.98 -13.40 9.75
C ASP A 65 12.63 -12.78 10.15
N CYS A 66 12.58 -11.63 10.83
CA CYS A 66 11.40 -10.79 11.19
C CYS A 66 11.89 -9.48 11.87
N LEU A 67 11.20 -8.31 11.80
CA LEU A 67 11.50 -7.18 12.74
C LEU A 67 10.94 -7.44 14.14
N LEU A 68 9.92 -8.28 14.21
CA LEU A 68 9.16 -8.61 15.39
C LEU A 68 8.99 -10.14 15.43
N THR A 69 9.69 -10.80 16.35
CA THR A 69 9.48 -12.22 16.60
C THR A 69 8.48 -12.39 17.73
N HIS A 70 7.45 -13.20 17.50
CA HIS A 70 6.47 -13.54 18.54
C HIS A 70 6.91 -14.81 19.26
N ASP A 71 7.82 -14.69 20.23
CA ASP A 71 8.11 -15.77 21.17
C ASP A 71 7.49 -15.42 22.53
N SER A 72 6.44 -16.16 22.90
CA SER A 72 5.77 -16.10 24.21
C SER A 72 5.43 -14.69 24.77
N SER A 73 4.19 -14.24 24.56
CA SER A 73 3.52 -13.14 25.31
C SER A 73 4.15 -11.73 25.29
N GLU A 74 5.33 -11.51 24.71
CA GLU A 74 5.97 -10.20 24.56
C GLU A 74 6.47 -9.95 23.13
N PHE A 75 6.31 -8.72 22.63
CA PHE A 75 6.88 -8.30 21.35
C PHE A 75 8.37 -8.03 21.54
N VAL A 76 9.22 -8.91 21.02
CA VAL A 76 10.67 -8.70 20.98
C VAL A 76 11.05 -8.06 19.65
N TRP A 77 11.59 -6.85 19.73
CA TRP A 77 12.04 -6.09 18.57
C TRP A 77 13.49 -6.41 18.23
N ASP A 78 13.78 -6.69 16.96
CA ASP A 78 15.16 -6.61 16.47
C ASP A 78 15.56 -5.14 16.34
N GLN A 79 16.24 -4.63 17.36
CA GLN A 79 16.73 -3.25 17.39
C GLN A 79 17.62 -2.93 16.19
N THR A 80 18.42 -3.88 15.71
CA THR A 80 19.34 -3.67 14.59
C THR A 80 18.57 -3.52 13.28
N LEU A 81 17.58 -4.38 13.06
CA LEU A 81 16.75 -4.32 11.86
C LEU A 81 15.83 -3.10 11.91
N MET A 82 15.22 -2.82 13.06
CA MET A 82 14.46 -1.59 13.29
C MET A 82 15.30 -0.36 12.97
N GLU A 83 16.58 -0.35 13.34
CA GLU A 83 17.53 0.75 13.13
C GLU A 83 17.96 0.93 11.67
N LYS A 84 17.91 -0.13 10.86
CA LYS A 84 18.46 -0.12 9.50
C LYS A 84 17.40 -0.19 8.41
N LEU A 85 16.27 -0.85 8.62
CA LEU A 85 15.22 -0.95 7.60
C LEU A 85 14.63 0.44 7.27
N ARG A 86 14.48 0.72 5.98
CA ARG A 86 13.94 1.97 5.42
C ARG A 86 12.96 1.69 4.29
N TRP A 87 13.18 0.65 3.50
CA TRP A 87 12.22 0.25 2.48
C TRP A 87 12.22 -1.25 2.23
N ILE A 88 11.06 -1.75 1.81
CA ILE A 88 10.88 -3.07 1.18
C ILE A 88 10.13 -2.86 -0.14
N THR A 89 10.47 -3.64 -1.17
CA THR A 89 9.71 -3.72 -2.42
C THR A 89 9.14 -5.12 -2.64
N PHE A 90 7.94 -5.17 -3.21
CA PHE A 90 7.23 -6.39 -3.57
C PHE A 90 6.74 -6.33 -5.02
N GLY A 91 6.42 -7.50 -5.59
CA GLY A 91 6.06 -7.59 -7.00
C GLY A 91 7.25 -7.19 -7.87
N TYR A 92 7.06 -6.31 -8.85
CA TYR A 92 8.19 -5.74 -9.59
C TYR A 92 9.05 -4.85 -8.68
N HIS A 93 10.34 -5.16 -8.60
CA HIS A 93 11.27 -4.42 -7.75
C HIS A 93 11.83 -3.22 -8.50
N TYR A 94 11.60 -2.03 -7.96
CA TYR A 94 12.22 -0.80 -8.46
C TYR A 94 13.75 -0.91 -8.39
N GLN A 95 14.41 -0.72 -9.53
CA GLN A 95 15.87 -0.71 -9.62
C GLN A 95 16.37 0.72 -9.42
N TRP A 96 16.92 1.02 -8.24
CA TRP A 96 17.29 2.39 -7.85
C TRP A 96 18.33 3.05 -8.75
N ASP A 97 19.36 2.30 -9.17
CA ASP A 97 20.45 2.83 -10.01
C ASP A 97 19.96 3.15 -11.42
N ASP A 98 19.14 2.27 -11.98
CA ASP A 98 18.65 2.35 -13.36
C ASP A 98 17.30 3.08 -13.50
N ARG A 99 16.65 3.40 -12.37
CA ARG A 99 15.30 3.99 -12.29
C ARG A 99 14.27 3.29 -13.19
N CYS A 100 14.16 1.97 -13.06
CA CYS A 100 13.23 1.20 -13.89
C CYS A 100 12.69 -0.04 -13.17
N TYR A 101 11.63 -0.60 -13.73
CA TYR A 101 11.15 -1.95 -13.43
C TYR A 101 11.60 -2.93 -14.52
N ARG A 102 11.86 -4.18 -14.15
CA ARG A 102 12.28 -5.24 -15.08
C ARG A 102 11.54 -6.53 -14.79
N GLU A 103 11.13 -7.26 -15.83
CA GLU A 103 10.47 -8.57 -15.69
C GLU A 103 11.33 -9.57 -14.92
N SER A 104 12.65 -9.53 -15.13
CA SER A 104 13.62 -10.39 -14.45
C SER A 104 13.79 -10.08 -12.96
N LYS A 105 13.20 -8.99 -12.45
CA LYS A 105 13.34 -8.49 -11.08
C LYS A 105 11.96 -8.42 -10.44
N ARG A 106 11.36 -9.59 -10.23
CA ARG A 106 10.01 -9.74 -9.70
C ARG A 106 9.97 -10.75 -8.54
N GLY A 107 9.24 -10.37 -7.49
CA GLY A 107 8.92 -11.21 -6.35
C GLY A 107 7.42 -11.42 -6.18
N VAL A 108 7.04 -12.05 -5.07
CA VAL A 108 5.63 -12.22 -4.70
C VAL A 108 5.06 -10.87 -4.25
N PHE A 109 3.85 -10.55 -4.70
CA PHE A 109 3.08 -9.43 -4.18
C PHE A 109 2.21 -9.89 -3.00
N PRO A 110 2.30 -9.28 -1.79
CA PRO A 110 1.54 -9.70 -0.63
C PRO A 110 0.03 -9.63 -0.85
N ALA A 111 -0.67 -10.75 -0.60
CA ALA A 111 -2.12 -10.85 -0.83
C ALA A 111 -2.93 -9.82 -0.01
N LEU A 112 -2.52 -9.54 1.23
CA LEU A 112 -3.16 -8.53 2.07
C LEU A 112 -3.07 -7.13 1.42
N LEU A 113 -1.88 -6.76 0.95
CA LEU A 113 -1.66 -5.47 0.31
C LEU A 113 -2.40 -5.36 -1.02
N ALA A 114 -2.43 -6.45 -1.80
CA ALA A 114 -3.18 -6.50 -3.06
C ALA A 114 -4.66 -6.29 -2.81
N HIS A 115 -5.20 -7.01 -1.82
CA HIS A 115 -6.60 -6.90 -1.43
C HIS A 115 -6.94 -5.47 -0.99
N ILE A 116 -6.21 -4.89 -0.04
CA ILE A 116 -6.51 -3.56 0.50
C ILE A 116 -6.41 -2.48 -0.58
N SER A 117 -5.34 -2.47 -1.38
CA SER A 117 -5.17 -1.47 -2.45
C SER A 117 -6.25 -1.58 -3.52
N THR A 118 -6.64 -2.81 -3.91
CA THR A 118 -7.74 -3.04 -4.84
C THR A 118 -9.08 -2.57 -4.27
N GLN A 119 -9.34 -2.77 -2.98
CA GLN A 119 -10.56 -2.29 -2.35
C GLN A 119 -10.61 -0.76 -2.27
N ILE A 120 -9.49 -0.10 -1.99
CA ILE A 120 -9.38 1.37 -2.03
C ILE A 120 -9.70 1.91 -3.42
N ALA A 121 -9.12 1.32 -4.47
CA ALA A 121 -9.41 1.69 -5.86
C ALA A 121 -10.90 1.50 -6.18
N LYS A 122 -11.49 0.38 -5.77
CA LYS A 122 -12.93 0.13 -5.95
C LYS A 122 -13.82 1.15 -5.25
N LEU A 123 -13.51 1.51 -4.00
CA LEU A 123 -14.26 2.55 -3.28
C LEU A 123 -14.24 3.88 -4.05
N LEU A 124 -13.07 4.26 -4.57
CA LEU A 124 -12.93 5.47 -5.37
C LEU A 124 -13.72 5.37 -6.68
N SER A 125 -13.67 4.22 -7.38
CA SER A 125 -14.48 3.96 -8.57
C SER A 125 -15.98 4.16 -8.31
N GLU A 126 -16.49 3.64 -7.18
CA GLU A 126 -17.91 3.79 -6.83
C GLU A 126 -18.30 5.26 -6.61
N GLU A 127 -17.46 6.04 -5.92
CA GLU A 127 -17.69 7.46 -5.69
C GLU A 127 -17.60 8.29 -6.97
N LEU A 128 -16.68 7.95 -7.87
CA LEU A 128 -16.54 8.58 -9.18
C LEU A 128 -17.67 8.21 -10.14
N THR A 129 -18.33 7.07 -9.94
CA THR A 129 -19.43 6.63 -10.82
C THR A 129 -20.80 7.10 -10.32
N ARG A 130 -21.04 7.02 -9.00
CA ARG A 130 -22.36 7.18 -8.38
C ARG A 130 -22.40 8.21 -7.26
N GLY A 131 -21.24 8.68 -6.82
CA GLY A 131 -21.11 9.58 -5.69
C GLY A 131 -21.11 11.06 -6.08
N SER A 132 -20.67 11.88 -5.15
CA SER A 132 -20.57 13.33 -5.31
C SER A 132 -19.48 13.76 -6.30
N LEU A 133 -18.50 12.89 -6.54
CA LEU A 133 -17.39 13.12 -7.48
C LEU A 133 -17.73 12.73 -8.93
N ALA A 134 -18.90 12.15 -9.21
CA ALA A 134 -19.33 11.80 -10.57
C ALA A 134 -19.51 12.99 -11.52
N LYS A 135 -19.47 14.22 -10.98
CA LYS A 135 -19.53 15.48 -11.74
C LYS A 135 -18.18 15.98 -12.24
N LEU A 136 -17.06 15.35 -11.88
CA LEU A 136 -15.73 15.74 -12.38
C LEU A 136 -15.62 15.39 -13.87
N ASP A 137 -14.96 16.24 -14.64
CA ASP A 137 -14.86 16.08 -16.10
C ASP A 137 -14.23 14.73 -16.51
N LEU A 138 -13.26 14.24 -15.72
CA LEU A 138 -12.55 12.98 -15.95
C LEU A 138 -13.04 11.83 -15.04
N ALA A 139 -14.20 11.97 -14.36
CA ALA A 139 -14.67 11.00 -13.38
C ALA A 139 -14.75 9.57 -13.93
N MET A 140 -15.32 9.41 -15.12
CA MET A 140 -15.49 8.09 -15.76
C MET A 140 -14.16 7.46 -16.18
N GLU A 141 -13.20 8.26 -16.64
CA GLU A 141 -11.86 7.77 -16.99
C GLU A 141 -11.12 7.28 -15.73
N TYR A 142 -11.19 8.04 -14.63
CA TYR A 142 -10.62 7.63 -13.35
C TYR A 142 -11.31 6.40 -12.77
N ALA A 143 -12.63 6.27 -12.91
CA ALA A 143 -13.37 5.09 -12.47
C ALA A 143 -12.93 3.84 -13.25
N GLU A 144 -12.80 3.93 -14.58
CA GLU A 144 -12.31 2.83 -15.43
C GLU A 144 -10.88 2.40 -15.05
N ALA A 145 -9.99 3.36 -14.80
CA ALA A 145 -8.63 3.10 -14.32
C ALA A 145 -8.63 2.41 -12.95
N CYS A 146 -9.56 2.78 -12.06
CA CYS A 146 -9.72 2.14 -10.76
C CYS A 146 -10.31 0.73 -10.84
N ASP A 147 -11.27 0.50 -11.75
CA ASP A 147 -11.91 -0.81 -11.95
C ASP A 147 -10.95 -1.85 -12.55
N SER A 148 -10.05 -1.39 -13.42
CA SER A 148 -9.00 -2.20 -14.05
C SER A 148 -7.71 -2.30 -13.23
N PHE A 149 -7.64 -1.62 -12.07
CA PHE A 149 -6.44 -1.56 -11.24
C PHE A 149 -6.03 -2.95 -10.73
N VAL A 150 -4.78 -3.32 -11.03
CA VAL A 150 -4.10 -4.48 -10.48
C VAL A 150 -2.78 -4.02 -9.87
N PRO A 151 -2.57 -4.17 -8.55
CA PRO A 151 -1.32 -3.77 -7.92
C PRO A 151 -0.22 -4.80 -8.24
N GLU A 152 0.82 -4.37 -8.96
CA GLU A 152 1.91 -5.25 -9.40
C GLU A 152 3.28 -4.88 -8.82
N ALA A 153 3.42 -3.66 -8.29
CA ALA A 153 4.63 -3.18 -7.63
C ALA A 153 4.25 -2.39 -6.39
N SER A 154 5.04 -2.50 -5.33
CA SER A 154 4.83 -1.69 -4.13
C SER A 154 6.16 -1.35 -3.46
N ILE A 155 6.24 -0.16 -2.88
CA ILE A 155 7.34 0.29 -2.03
C ILE A 155 6.77 0.59 -0.65
N VAL A 156 7.19 -0.20 0.34
CA VAL A 156 6.85 0.02 1.75
C VAL A 156 7.97 0.85 2.36
N ASN A 157 7.67 2.05 2.82
CA ASN A 157 8.64 2.96 3.41
C ASN A 157 8.52 3.02 4.94
N TYR A 158 9.64 2.89 5.64
CA TYR A 158 9.74 2.93 7.10
C TYR A 158 10.39 4.24 7.52
N TYR A 159 9.58 5.15 8.04
CA TYR A 159 10.01 6.47 8.52
C TYR A 159 10.19 6.47 10.04
N ARG A 160 11.22 7.19 10.51
CA ARG A 160 11.38 7.56 11.92
C ARG A 160 11.16 9.04 12.11
N GLY A 161 11.08 9.48 13.38
CA GLY A 161 10.83 10.88 13.73
C GLY A 161 11.77 11.92 13.11
N LYS A 162 12.97 11.55 12.64
CA LYS A 162 13.91 12.44 11.92
C LYS A 162 14.07 12.12 10.42
N THR A 163 13.33 11.17 9.89
CA THR A 163 13.46 10.76 8.47
C THR A 163 12.58 11.65 7.61
N THR A 164 13.11 12.11 6.48
CA THR A 164 12.37 12.90 5.50
C THR A 164 12.42 12.21 4.14
N MET A 165 11.40 12.45 3.32
CA MET A 165 11.39 12.11 1.90
C MET A 165 11.45 13.42 1.12
N GLY A 166 12.47 13.57 0.28
CA GLY A 166 12.60 14.73 -0.59
C GLY A 166 11.52 14.76 -1.67
N PHE A 167 11.36 15.91 -2.31
CA PHE A 167 10.48 16.04 -3.47
C PHE A 167 10.99 15.14 -4.61
N HIS A 168 10.07 14.37 -5.19
CA HIS A 168 10.30 13.51 -6.34
C HIS A 168 8.97 13.28 -7.06
N THR A 169 9.05 12.66 -8.24
CA THR A 169 7.90 12.28 -9.06
C THR A 169 8.05 10.81 -9.43
N ASP A 170 6.95 10.06 -9.35
CA ASP A 170 6.89 8.67 -9.78
C ASP A 170 6.55 8.65 -11.28
N GLU A 171 7.57 8.40 -12.11
CA GLU A 171 7.49 8.59 -13.56
C GLU A 171 7.94 7.38 -14.38
N VAL A 172 8.20 6.23 -13.76
CA VAL A 172 8.82 5.08 -14.46
C VAL A 172 7.88 3.88 -14.64
N GLU A 173 6.68 3.95 -14.09
CA GLU A 173 5.59 2.98 -14.29
C GLU A 173 5.18 2.94 -15.76
N PHE A 174 4.91 1.74 -16.28
CA PHE A 174 4.54 1.58 -17.70
C PHE A 174 3.17 2.17 -18.01
N ASP A 175 2.19 1.94 -17.14
CA ASP A 175 0.85 2.50 -17.26
C ASP A 175 0.74 3.78 -16.42
N LYS A 176 0.56 4.92 -17.10
CA LYS A 176 0.40 6.24 -16.46
C LYS A 176 -1.03 6.56 -16.08
N LYS A 177 -2.00 5.74 -16.49
CA LYS A 177 -3.41 5.90 -16.15
C LYS A 177 -3.78 5.14 -14.88
N ALA A 178 -3.08 4.04 -14.60
CA ALA A 178 -3.31 3.27 -13.38
C ALA A 178 -3.09 4.14 -12.12
N PRO A 179 -3.97 4.04 -11.11
CA PRO A 179 -3.84 4.84 -9.90
C PRO A 179 -2.65 4.39 -9.05
N LEU A 180 -1.98 5.35 -8.41
CA LEU A 180 -1.04 5.10 -7.31
C LEU A 180 -1.77 5.16 -5.97
N VAL A 181 -1.79 4.05 -5.24
CA VAL A 181 -2.46 3.94 -3.94
C VAL A 181 -1.43 4.09 -2.81
N ALA A 182 -1.54 5.18 -2.05
CA ALA A 182 -0.71 5.43 -0.87
C ALA A 182 -1.51 5.23 0.42
N ILE A 183 -1.05 4.34 1.31
CA ILE A 183 -1.64 4.06 2.62
C ILE A 183 -0.71 4.64 3.69
N ARG A 184 -1.28 5.38 4.65
CA ARG A 184 -0.57 5.93 5.80
C ARG A 184 -1.24 5.49 7.10
#